data_AF-A0A135VP02-F1
#
_entry.id   AF-A0A135VP02-F1
#
_cell.length_a   1.000
_cell.length_b   1.000
_cell.length_c   1.000
_cell.angle_alpha   90.00
_cell.angle_beta   90.00
_cell.angle_gamma   90.00
#
_symmetry.space_group_name_H-M   'P 1'
#
loop_
_entity.id
_entity.type
_entity.pdbx_description
1 polymer ?
#
loop_
_entity_poly.entity_id
_entity_poly.type
_entity_poly.pdbx_seq_one_letter_code
_entity_poly.pdbx_strand_id
1 'polypeptide(L)'
;MKVKLKIETQWLELERKSMSKLLREYEQWERETLKKAQEAVDLRSLRDVFYELGDRWEFDQATGAWLSEGEPLDAVGLILKMPGLDSSKERYVLYAVMAYSKGFTQQFDHLGDKERIIVELDKRNNRLSAWSTAGHGVMDLFPIDLPSFTSIENALQSCFIVAQPGDHALRIECPECSNTIDFFTKRLWEIAGGITSFDIKSIDVLTPRDIEEYLDFKFNRYAKAVLELDRIWRELSGGAVDKAKEKVLDKIPDHIEERDRTTLRKIEGLLHVLWFKPPLKQMFAIEKMHHELSYEPTPTEVQKTLIPYIGELAYSLTDIIEKAKYLKWKSVVERKDFSSSDIFKSLDLTQLAKEALIVALEDILREHSLAYIGYPEKATMKNKILRFLLSPLILPFRLFTSFRAFLFNMISRLLPLREKGLPNDSNIMENNESNEEDEN
;
A
#
# COMPACT_ATOMS: atom_id res chain seq x y z
N MET A 1 -6.22 -14.58 9.80
CA MET A 1 -5.06 -15.41 10.26
C MET A 1 -4.04 -14.51 10.94
N LYS A 2 -3.10 -15.03 11.73
CA LYS A 2 -2.03 -14.21 12.36
C LYS A 2 -0.66 -14.50 11.73
N VAL A 3 0.14 -13.45 11.53
CA VAL A 3 1.51 -13.53 10.99
C VAL A 3 2.48 -12.70 11.83
N LYS A 4 3.76 -13.03 11.76
CA LYS A 4 4.81 -12.35 12.54
C LYS A 4 5.38 -11.19 11.75
N LEU A 5 5.14 -9.97 12.19
CA LEU A 5 5.76 -8.75 11.68
C LEU A 5 6.99 -8.40 12.52
N LYS A 6 8.15 -8.36 11.90
CA LYS A 6 9.45 -8.00 12.49
C LYS A 6 9.75 -6.55 12.13
N ILE A 7 9.88 -5.72 13.15
CA ILE A 7 10.11 -4.27 13.05
C ILE A 7 11.41 -3.95 13.77
N GLU A 8 12.22 -3.06 13.20
CA GLU A 8 13.42 -2.58 13.88
C GLU A 8 13.04 -1.71 15.10
N THR A 9 13.56 -2.07 16.28
CA THR A 9 13.17 -1.41 17.55
C THR A 9 13.48 0.09 17.55
N GLN A 10 14.61 0.52 16.99
CA GLN A 10 14.95 1.94 16.93
C GLN A 10 14.01 2.73 16.04
N TRP A 11 13.58 2.14 14.93
CA TRP A 11 12.58 2.75 14.06
C TRP A 11 11.24 2.87 14.79
N LEU A 12 10.79 1.81 15.47
CA LEU A 12 9.57 1.86 16.28
C LEU A 12 9.64 2.93 17.38
N GLU A 13 10.78 3.09 18.05
CA GLU A 13 11.00 4.15 19.04
C GLU A 13 10.96 5.55 18.44
N LEU A 14 11.51 5.74 17.24
CA LEU A 14 11.45 7.01 16.51
C LEU A 14 10.00 7.35 16.14
N GLU A 15 9.23 6.38 15.63
CA GLU A 15 7.81 6.55 15.33
C GLU A 15 7.01 6.89 16.61
N ARG A 16 7.29 6.22 17.74
CA ARG A 16 6.68 6.56 19.06
C ARG A 16 6.95 8.01 19.46
N LYS A 17 8.20 8.47 19.31
CA LYS A 17 8.58 9.86 19.62
C LYS A 17 7.89 10.86 18.70
N SER A 18 7.83 10.56 17.41
CA SER A 18 7.14 11.38 16.41
C SER A 18 5.64 11.49 16.71
N MET A 19 4.98 10.35 16.91
CA MET A 19 3.56 10.27 17.27
C MET A 19 3.26 11.05 18.56
N SER A 20 4.10 10.90 19.60
CA SER A 20 3.96 11.65 20.85
C SER A 20 4.11 13.16 20.68
N LYS A 21 5.02 13.59 19.78
CA LYS A 21 5.18 15.02 19.45
C LYS A 21 3.94 15.56 18.75
N LEU A 22 3.43 14.84 17.75
CA LEU A 22 2.25 15.22 17.00
C LEU A 22 1.00 15.26 17.87
N LEU A 23 0.85 14.31 18.80
CA LEU A 23 -0.26 14.32 19.77
C LEU A 23 -0.24 15.60 20.61
N ARG A 24 0.93 16.02 21.09
CA ARG A 24 1.07 17.28 21.85
C ARG A 24 0.75 18.52 20.99
N GLU A 25 1.18 18.53 19.74
CA GLU A 25 0.87 19.61 18.78
C GLU A 25 -0.64 19.70 18.54
N TYR A 26 -1.31 18.54 18.38
CA TYR A 26 -2.77 18.47 18.27
C TYR A 26 -3.46 18.96 19.54
N GLU A 27 -3.10 18.46 20.72
CA GLU A 27 -3.67 18.89 22.01
C GLU A 27 -3.47 20.39 22.26
N GLN A 28 -2.37 20.96 21.79
CA GLN A 28 -2.13 22.41 21.85
C GLN A 28 -3.06 23.16 20.90
N TRP A 29 -3.13 22.74 19.64
CA TRP A 29 -4.04 23.32 18.64
C TRP A 29 -5.50 23.25 19.09
N GLU A 30 -5.93 22.13 19.66
CA GLU A 30 -7.30 21.93 20.16
C GLU A 30 -7.60 22.92 21.29
N ARG A 31 -6.68 23.05 22.27
CA ARG A 31 -6.80 24.02 23.37
C ARG A 31 -6.87 25.46 22.87
N GLU A 32 -6.01 25.85 21.94
CA GLU A 32 -5.98 27.19 21.37
C GLU A 32 -7.27 27.49 20.58
N THR A 33 -7.76 26.53 19.82
CA THR A 33 -9.00 26.65 19.04
C THR A 33 -10.22 26.75 19.95
N LEU A 34 -10.33 25.88 20.97
CA LEU A 34 -11.41 25.94 21.96
C LEU A 34 -11.39 27.26 22.73
N LYS A 35 -10.21 27.75 23.10
CA LYS A 35 -10.05 29.06 23.76
C LYS A 35 -10.56 30.20 22.86
N LYS A 36 -10.15 30.24 21.59
CA LYS A 36 -10.66 31.23 20.61
C LYS A 36 -12.18 31.16 20.46
N ALA A 37 -12.75 29.96 20.41
CA ALA A 37 -14.20 29.76 20.31
C ALA A 37 -14.93 30.21 21.58
N GLN A 38 -14.36 30.00 22.78
CA GLN A 38 -14.91 30.45 24.06
C GLN A 38 -14.80 31.97 24.25
N GLU A 39 -13.76 32.60 23.71
CA GLU A 39 -13.53 34.05 23.75
C GLU A 39 -14.33 34.81 22.68
N ALA A 40 -15.07 34.11 21.80
CA ALA A 40 -15.90 34.71 20.78
C ALA A 40 -17.07 35.49 21.40
N VAL A 41 -17.09 36.81 21.18
CA VAL A 41 -18.05 37.73 21.81
C VAL A 41 -19.43 37.65 21.15
N ASP A 42 -19.50 37.25 19.88
CA ASP A 42 -20.74 37.13 19.11
C ASP A 42 -20.69 36.01 18.06
N LEU A 43 -21.84 35.71 17.45
CA LEU A 43 -21.98 34.69 16.40
C LEU A 43 -21.11 34.98 15.15
N ARG A 44 -20.75 36.24 14.91
CA ARG A 44 -19.89 36.63 13.80
C ARG A 44 -18.45 36.24 14.07
N SER A 45 -17.96 36.52 15.28
CA SER A 45 -16.62 36.14 15.76
C SER A 45 -16.46 34.62 15.81
N LEU A 46 -17.51 33.90 16.26
CA LEU A 46 -17.51 32.44 16.26
C LEU A 46 -17.47 31.87 14.83
N ARG A 47 -18.20 32.48 13.89
CA ARG A 47 -18.15 32.10 12.47
C ARG A 47 -16.77 32.35 11.85
N ASP A 48 -16.10 33.43 12.24
CA ASP A 48 -14.75 33.73 11.76
C ASP A 48 -13.74 32.67 12.25
N VAL A 49 -13.89 32.16 13.50
CA VAL A 49 -13.14 30.98 13.99
C VAL A 49 -13.41 29.74 13.14
N PHE A 50 -14.67 29.44 12.80
CA PHE A 50 -15.00 28.32 11.91
C PHE A 50 -14.46 28.48 10.48
N TYR A 51 -14.36 29.71 9.97
CA TYR A 51 -13.74 29.98 8.66
C TYR A 51 -12.22 29.87 8.67
N GLU A 52 -11.56 30.28 9.77
CA GLU A 52 -10.11 30.05 9.96
C GLU A 52 -9.79 28.55 9.97
N LEU A 53 -10.68 27.76 10.55
CA LEU A 53 -10.59 26.31 10.63
C LEU A 53 -10.80 25.62 9.27
N GLY A 54 -11.80 26.06 8.50
CA GLY A 54 -12.08 25.57 7.15
C GLY A 54 -12.17 24.03 7.06
N ASP A 55 -11.82 23.48 5.90
CA ASP A 55 -11.78 22.02 5.64
C ASP A 55 -10.73 21.28 6.50
N ARG A 56 -9.85 22.02 7.17
CA ARG A 56 -8.76 21.48 7.98
C ARG A 56 -9.25 20.96 9.33
N TRP A 57 -10.33 21.50 9.88
CA TRP A 57 -10.88 21.08 11.17
C TRP A 57 -11.34 19.63 11.19
N GLU A 58 -12.08 19.18 10.18
CA GLU A 58 -12.53 17.78 10.11
C GLU A 58 -11.35 16.82 10.02
N PHE A 59 -10.33 17.22 9.27
CA PHE A 59 -9.09 16.47 9.11
C PHE A 59 -8.26 16.43 10.40
N ASP A 60 -8.09 17.56 11.08
CA ASP A 60 -7.32 17.67 12.32
C ASP A 60 -8.05 16.93 13.47
N GLN A 61 -9.38 16.99 13.54
CA GLN A 61 -10.19 16.24 14.52
C GLN A 61 -10.12 14.72 14.29
N ALA A 62 -10.24 14.26 13.04
CA ALA A 62 -10.03 12.85 12.70
C ALA A 62 -8.61 12.41 13.09
N THR A 63 -7.61 13.23 12.78
CA THR A 63 -6.19 12.99 13.07
C THR A 63 -5.90 12.92 14.57
N GLY A 64 -6.48 13.79 15.39
CA GLY A 64 -6.29 13.77 16.84
C GLY A 64 -6.95 12.57 17.52
N ALA A 65 -8.17 12.21 17.09
CA ALA A 65 -8.81 10.97 17.50
C ALA A 65 -7.96 9.74 17.10
N TRP A 66 -7.30 9.78 15.95
CA TRP A 66 -6.37 8.73 15.51
C TRP A 66 -5.09 8.66 16.36
N LEU A 67 -4.48 9.80 16.71
CA LEU A 67 -3.23 9.86 17.49
C LEU A 67 -3.41 9.43 18.95
N SER A 68 -4.61 9.57 19.50
CA SER A 68 -4.89 9.30 20.92
C SER A 68 -5.17 7.83 21.23
N GLU A 69 -5.60 7.04 20.24
CA GLU A 69 -5.99 5.63 20.41
C GLU A 69 -4.97 4.63 19.84
N GLY A 70 -4.12 5.06 18.88
CA GLY A 70 -3.26 4.16 18.10
C GLY A 70 -1.92 3.80 18.74
N GLU A 71 -1.33 2.70 18.28
CA GLU A 71 0.12 2.47 18.40
C GLU A 71 0.84 2.80 17.09
N PRO A 72 2.10 3.27 17.13
CA PRO A 72 2.88 3.41 15.91
C PRO A 72 3.11 2.05 15.27
N LEU A 73 3.03 2.03 13.93
CA LEU A 73 3.10 0.82 13.12
C LEU A 73 2.07 -0.24 13.54
N ASP A 74 0.93 0.17 14.10
CA ASP A 74 -0.25 -0.68 14.19
C ASP A 74 -0.64 -1.07 12.75
N ALA A 75 -0.77 -2.36 12.51
CA ALA A 75 -0.77 -2.89 11.16
C ALA A 75 -1.75 -4.05 10.99
N VAL A 76 -2.39 -4.07 9.84
CA VAL A 76 -3.28 -5.14 9.39
C VAL A 76 -2.80 -5.64 8.05
N GLY A 77 -2.73 -6.96 7.90
CA GLY A 77 -2.45 -7.58 6.62
C GLY A 77 -3.72 -7.82 5.82
N LEU A 78 -3.60 -7.82 4.50
CA LEU A 78 -4.62 -8.37 3.60
C LEU A 78 -3.96 -9.12 2.46
N ILE A 79 -4.61 -10.19 1.99
CA ILE A 79 -4.13 -10.97 0.85
C ILE A 79 -5.12 -10.83 -0.30
N LEU A 80 -4.69 -10.17 -1.37
CA LEU A 80 -5.43 -10.18 -2.63
C LEU A 80 -5.04 -11.42 -3.43
N LYS A 81 -6.00 -12.31 -3.68
CA LYS A 81 -5.83 -13.39 -4.65
C LYS A 81 -5.92 -12.82 -6.07
N MET A 82 -5.03 -13.27 -6.93
CA MET A 82 -4.96 -12.88 -8.33
C MET A 82 -4.55 -14.10 -9.18
N PRO A 83 -4.96 -14.14 -10.46
CA PRO A 83 -4.45 -15.15 -11.37
C PRO A 83 -2.95 -14.90 -11.69
N GLY A 84 -2.21 -15.97 -11.99
CA GLY A 84 -0.88 -15.83 -12.59
C GLY A 84 -0.97 -15.49 -14.08
N LEU A 85 0.14 -15.04 -14.68
CA LEU A 85 0.21 -14.81 -16.14
C LEU A 85 0.04 -16.10 -16.96
N ASP A 86 0.34 -17.26 -16.37
CA ASP A 86 0.06 -18.60 -16.91
C ASP A 86 -1.12 -19.20 -16.13
N SER A 87 -1.98 -19.95 -16.82
CA SER A 87 -3.17 -20.60 -16.23
C SER A 87 -2.83 -21.61 -15.13
N SER A 88 -1.61 -22.12 -15.10
CA SER A 88 -1.10 -23.01 -14.06
C SER A 88 -0.57 -22.29 -12.82
N LYS A 89 -0.58 -20.96 -12.81
CA LYS A 89 -0.02 -20.15 -11.72
C LYS A 89 -1.11 -19.37 -11.01
N GLU A 90 -0.97 -19.23 -9.70
CA GLU A 90 -1.77 -18.34 -8.86
C GLU A 90 -0.87 -17.33 -8.17
N ARG A 91 -1.40 -16.12 -7.96
CA ARG A 91 -0.70 -15.05 -7.27
C ARG A 91 -1.48 -14.60 -6.05
N TYR A 92 -0.72 -14.22 -5.05
CA TYR A 92 -1.22 -13.70 -3.79
C TYR A 92 -0.40 -12.47 -3.45
N VAL A 93 -1.06 -11.33 -3.39
CA VAL A 93 -0.41 -10.06 -3.02
C VAL A 93 -0.75 -9.80 -1.57
N LEU A 94 0.22 -10.03 -0.69
CA LEU A 94 0.13 -9.69 0.72
C LEU A 94 0.47 -8.21 0.86
N TYR A 95 -0.50 -7.39 1.28
CA TYR A 95 -0.23 -6.05 1.77
C TYR A 95 -0.12 -6.07 3.28
N ALA A 96 0.87 -5.36 3.83
CA ALA A 96 0.87 -4.89 5.21
C ALA A 96 0.46 -3.42 5.20
N VAL A 97 -0.72 -3.14 5.72
CA VAL A 97 -1.28 -1.79 5.83
C VAL A 97 -0.95 -1.27 7.22
N MET A 98 -0.23 -0.16 7.29
CA MET A 98 0.15 0.52 8.51
C MET A 98 -0.80 1.69 8.75
N ALA A 99 -1.34 1.75 9.96
CA ALA A 99 -2.19 2.85 10.42
C ALA A 99 -1.39 4.16 10.56
N TYR A 100 -0.12 4.06 10.99
CA TYR A 100 0.80 5.19 11.08
C TYR A 100 2.22 4.76 10.73
N SER A 101 2.82 5.43 9.75
CA SER A 101 4.19 5.23 9.28
C SER A 101 4.68 6.56 8.71
N LYS A 102 5.46 7.32 9.51
CA LYS A 102 6.46 8.31 9.06
C LYS A 102 6.94 9.22 10.21
N GLY A 103 8.06 8.87 10.81
CA GLY A 103 8.74 9.67 11.83
C GLY A 103 9.50 10.89 11.30
N PHE A 104 9.57 11.08 9.97
CA PHE A 104 10.41 12.09 9.32
C PHE A 104 9.65 13.23 8.62
N THR A 105 8.32 13.14 8.50
CA THR A 105 7.49 14.18 7.88
C THR A 105 6.56 14.80 8.92
N GLN A 106 6.49 16.13 8.98
CA GLN A 106 5.54 16.87 9.82
C GLN A 106 4.12 16.91 9.21
N GLN A 107 3.79 15.99 8.30
CA GLN A 107 2.55 15.98 7.53
C GLN A 107 1.77 14.69 7.80
N PHE A 108 0.48 14.85 8.04
CA PHE A 108 -0.48 13.82 8.46
C PHE A 108 -1.09 13.02 7.28
N ASP A 109 -0.32 12.72 6.23
CA ASP A 109 -0.89 12.26 4.95
C ASP A 109 -0.77 10.74 4.70
N HIS A 110 -0.65 9.92 5.76
CA HIS A 110 -0.12 8.54 5.62
C HIS A 110 -0.93 7.44 6.33
N LEU A 111 -2.21 7.68 6.61
CA LEU A 111 -3.12 6.60 7.01
C LEU A 111 -3.30 5.62 5.84
N GLY A 112 -3.14 4.32 6.10
CA GLY A 112 -3.28 3.31 5.04
C GLY A 112 -2.03 3.20 4.15
N ASP A 113 -0.89 3.69 4.64
CA ASP A 113 0.41 3.39 4.04
C ASP A 113 0.59 1.87 3.96
N LYS A 114 1.04 1.38 2.80
CA LYS A 114 0.88 -0.04 2.46
C LYS A 114 2.03 -0.56 1.64
N GLU A 115 2.66 -1.59 2.17
CA GLU A 115 3.72 -2.31 1.49
C GLU A 115 3.28 -3.70 1.10
N ARG A 116 3.90 -4.26 0.05
CA ARG A 116 3.47 -5.55 -0.48
C ARG A 116 4.58 -6.56 -0.72
N ILE A 117 4.21 -7.82 -0.61
CA ILE A 117 4.96 -8.98 -1.08
C ILE A 117 4.07 -9.69 -2.09
N ILE A 118 4.63 -10.06 -3.23
CA ILE A 118 3.92 -10.86 -4.24
C ILE A 118 4.40 -12.29 -4.07
N VAL A 119 3.50 -13.22 -3.85
CA VAL A 119 3.79 -14.66 -3.79
C VAL A 119 3.12 -15.33 -4.99
N GLU A 120 3.86 -16.11 -5.76
CA GLU A 120 3.35 -16.92 -6.85
C GLU A 120 3.48 -18.41 -6.51
N LEU A 121 2.36 -19.12 -6.65
CA LEU A 121 2.25 -20.56 -6.56
C LEU A 121 2.17 -21.15 -7.97
N ASP A 122 3.15 -21.96 -8.34
CA ASP A 122 3.09 -22.81 -9.52
C ASP A 122 2.39 -24.12 -9.16
N LYS A 123 1.17 -24.33 -9.67
CA LYS A 123 0.34 -25.49 -9.36
C LYS A 123 0.89 -26.79 -9.96
N ARG A 124 1.76 -26.73 -10.98
CA ARG A 124 2.28 -27.95 -11.65
C ARG A 124 3.30 -28.66 -10.79
N ASN A 125 4.17 -27.90 -10.13
CA ASN A 125 5.27 -28.42 -9.32
C ASN A 125 5.11 -28.07 -7.83
N ASN A 126 4.02 -27.40 -7.46
CA ASN A 126 3.72 -26.95 -6.12
C ASN A 126 4.82 -26.07 -5.50
N ARG A 127 5.48 -25.25 -6.32
CA ARG A 127 6.56 -24.36 -5.88
C ARG A 127 6.02 -22.97 -5.59
N LEU A 128 6.45 -22.42 -4.47
CA LEU A 128 6.22 -21.03 -4.09
C LEU A 128 7.45 -20.19 -4.39
N SER A 129 7.20 -18.99 -4.91
CA SER A 129 8.21 -17.97 -5.14
C SER A 129 7.67 -16.62 -4.67
N ALA A 130 8.53 -15.76 -4.13
CA ALA A 130 8.13 -14.48 -3.56
C ALA A 130 9.00 -13.33 -4.05
N TRP A 131 8.36 -12.25 -4.50
CA TRP A 131 9.02 -10.96 -4.72
C TRP A 131 8.77 -10.06 -3.51
N SER A 132 9.84 -9.55 -2.92
CA SER A 132 9.75 -8.55 -1.85
C SER A 132 9.83 -7.14 -2.44
N THR A 133 9.42 -6.13 -1.66
CA THR A 133 9.57 -4.73 -2.06
C THR A 133 10.92 -4.21 -1.54
N ALA A 134 11.76 -3.70 -2.44
CA ALA A 134 13.11 -3.21 -2.15
C ALA A 134 13.15 -1.75 -1.66
N GLY A 135 12.11 -0.97 -1.97
CA GLY A 135 11.89 0.39 -1.50
C GLY A 135 11.10 1.24 -2.49
N HIS A 136 10.43 2.30 -2.04
CA HIS A 136 9.51 3.12 -2.84
C HIS A 136 8.52 2.30 -3.68
N GLY A 137 8.05 1.16 -3.15
CA GLY A 137 7.11 0.28 -3.85
C GLY A 137 7.70 -0.52 -5.03
N VAL A 138 9.03 -0.51 -5.21
CA VAL A 138 9.75 -1.21 -6.26
C VAL A 138 10.02 -2.66 -5.86
N MET A 139 9.49 -3.62 -6.62
CA MET A 139 9.73 -5.06 -6.40
C MET A 139 11.18 -5.46 -6.72
N ASP A 140 11.69 -6.45 -6.00
CA ASP A 140 12.94 -7.15 -6.30
C ASP A 140 12.99 -7.65 -7.75
N LEU A 141 14.20 -7.66 -8.31
CA LEU A 141 14.42 -8.10 -9.69
C LEU A 141 14.17 -9.60 -9.87
N PHE A 142 14.55 -10.40 -8.86
CA PHE A 142 14.40 -11.85 -8.88
C PHE A 142 13.56 -12.30 -7.69
N PRO A 143 12.59 -13.20 -7.89
CA PRO A 143 11.89 -13.80 -6.78
C PRO A 143 12.82 -14.70 -5.98
N ILE A 144 12.54 -14.82 -4.69
CA ILE A 144 13.14 -15.80 -3.80
C ILE A 144 12.28 -17.05 -3.84
N ASP A 145 12.90 -18.21 -4.05
CA ASP A 145 12.22 -19.49 -3.95
C ASP A 145 11.90 -19.82 -2.49
N LEU A 146 10.70 -20.35 -2.26
CA LEU A 146 10.20 -20.79 -0.95
C LEU A 146 9.99 -22.32 -0.97
N PRO A 147 11.05 -23.12 -1.15
CA PRO A 147 10.94 -24.55 -1.47
C PRO A 147 10.35 -25.40 -0.35
N SER A 148 10.46 -24.94 0.91
CA SER A 148 9.98 -25.68 2.08
C SER A 148 8.47 -25.56 2.29
N PHE A 149 7.77 -24.77 1.49
CA PHE A 149 6.35 -24.46 1.70
C PHE A 149 5.49 -24.87 0.50
N THR A 150 4.33 -25.44 0.79
CA THR A 150 3.34 -25.92 -0.20
C THR A 150 2.11 -25.04 -0.31
N SER A 151 1.93 -24.08 0.60
CA SER A 151 0.84 -23.10 0.58
C SER A 151 1.29 -21.76 1.15
N ILE A 152 0.61 -20.68 0.76
CA ILE A 152 0.91 -19.33 1.26
C ILE A 152 0.67 -19.24 2.76
N GLU A 153 -0.37 -19.89 3.29
CA GLU A 153 -0.70 -19.87 4.71
C GLU A 153 0.43 -20.48 5.54
N ASN A 154 0.96 -21.62 5.10
CA ASN A 154 2.09 -22.28 5.75
C ASN A 154 3.35 -21.41 5.70
N ALA A 155 3.61 -20.78 4.56
CA ALA A 155 4.74 -19.86 4.41
C ALA A 155 4.61 -18.66 5.36
N LEU A 156 3.44 -18.01 5.43
CA LEU A 156 3.23 -16.82 6.25
C LEU A 156 3.19 -17.09 7.77
N GLN A 157 2.73 -18.28 8.19
CA GLN A 157 2.78 -18.67 9.60
C GLN A 157 4.19 -18.99 10.08
N SER A 158 5.02 -19.52 9.18
CA SER A 158 6.38 -19.96 9.49
C SER A 158 7.40 -18.84 9.35
N CYS A 159 7.22 -17.95 8.37
CA CYS A 159 8.14 -16.87 8.06
C CYS A 159 7.89 -15.61 8.91
N PHE A 160 8.88 -14.71 8.87
CA PHE A 160 8.73 -13.34 9.35
C PHE A 160 8.49 -12.41 8.17
N ILE A 161 7.52 -11.52 8.31
CA ILE A 161 7.39 -10.35 7.45
C ILE A 161 8.25 -9.26 8.06
N VAL A 162 9.20 -8.73 7.32
CA VAL A 162 10.16 -7.73 7.82
C VAL A 162 9.82 -6.38 7.19
N ALA A 163 9.41 -5.43 8.02
CA ALA A 163 9.23 -4.04 7.62
C ALA A 163 10.56 -3.30 7.76
N GLN A 164 10.97 -2.56 6.73
CA GLN A 164 12.25 -1.86 6.72
C GLN A 164 12.06 -0.35 6.90
N PRO A 165 12.92 0.31 7.69
CA PRO A 165 12.79 1.74 7.97
C PRO A 165 12.92 2.61 6.71
N GLY A 166 12.13 3.68 6.68
CA GLY A 166 12.36 4.87 5.84
C GLY A 166 12.13 4.71 4.34
N ASP A 167 11.77 3.54 3.84
CA ASP A 167 11.78 3.31 2.39
C ASP A 167 10.62 2.46 1.86
N HIS A 168 9.51 2.28 2.57
CA HIS A 168 8.34 1.59 2.00
C HIS A 168 8.73 0.19 1.45
N ALA A 169 9.30 -0.65 2.31
CA ALA A 169 9.85 -1.95 1.93
C ALA A 169 9.39 -3.05 2.90
N LEU A 170 8.92 -4.15 2.32
CA LEU A 170 8.40 -5.32 3.02
C LEU A 170 9.00 -6.58 2.41
N ARG A 171 9.56 -7.43 3.26
CA ARG A 171 10.25 -8.65 2.85
C ARG A 171 9.74 -9.86 3.61
N ILE A 172 9.78 -11.03 2.97
CA ILE A 172 9.62 -12.31 3.64
C ILE A 172 10.99 -12.88 4.03
N GLU A 173 11.19 -13.17 5.33
CA GLU A 173 12.38 -13.82 5.88
C GLU A 173 12.00 -15.23 6.35
N CYS A 174 12.61 -16.25 5.75
CA CYS A 174 12.41 -17.65 6.14
C CYS A 174 13.37 -18.02 7.28
N PRO A 175 12.89 -18.55 8.42
CA PRO A 175 13.78 -18.97 9.51
C PRO A 175 14.66 -20.17 9.15
N GLU A 176 14.21 -21.03 8.24
CA GLU A 176 14.86 -22.32 7.92
C GLU A 176 15.56 -22.37 6.55
N CYS A 177 15.63 -21.26 5.80
CA CYS A 177 16.34 -21.25 4.51
C CYS A 177 17.86 -21.23 4.72
N SER A 178 18.45 -22.42 4.80
CA SER A 178 19.89 -22.66 4.93
C SER A 178 20.65 -22.62 3.59
N ASN A 179 20.36 -21.63 2.74
CA ASN A 179 21.18 -21.40 1.55
C ASN A 179 22.35 -20.47 1.92
N THR A 180 23.56 -20.77 1.43
CA THR A 180 24.77 -19.98 1.70
C THR A 180 24.60 -18.51 1.27
N ILE A 181 23.89 -18.24 0.18
CA ILE A 181 23.57 -16.87 -0.28
C ILE A 181 22.61 -16.16 0.68
N ASP A 182 21.61 -16.86 1.24
CA ASP A 182 20.73 -16.29 2.27
C ASP A 182 21.48 -16.03 3.57
N PHE A 183 22.43 -16.89 3.94
CA PHE A 183 23.32 -16.64 5.07
C PHE A 183 24.19 -15.40 4.85
N PHE A 184 24.81 -15.23 3.66
CA PHE A 184 25.62 -14.06 3.36
C PHE A 184 24.79 -12.79 3.26
N THR A 185 23.60 -12.82 2.65
CA THR A 185 22.72 -11.65 2.59
C THR A 185 22.19 -11.32 3.98
N LYS A 186 21.75 -12.30 4.78
CA LYS A 186 21.34 -12.09 6.17
C LYS A 186 22.46 -11.50 7.01
N ARG A 187 23.69 -12.02 6.88
CA ARG A 187 24.86 -11.51 7.59
C ARG A 187 25.27 -10.12 7.12
N LEU A 188 25.21 -9.83 5.82
CA LEU A 188 25.40 -8.49 5.29
C LEU A 188 24.32 -7.54 5.77
N TRP A 189 23.07 -8.00 5.92
CA TRP A 189 21.97 -7.23 6.49
C TRP A 189 22.08 -7.03 7.99
N GLU A 190 22.56 -8.00 8.75
CA GLU A 190 22.87 -7.85 10.17
C GLU A 190 23.98 -6.80 10.36
N ILE A 191 24.97 -6.78 9.47
CA ILE A 191 26.01 -5.74 9.42
C ILE A 191 25.44 -4.40 8.92
N ALA A 192 24.54 -4.42 7.93
CA ALA A 192 23.88 -3.24 7.34
C ALA A 192 22.74 -2.67 8.18
N GLY A 193 22.25 -3.37 9.19
CA GLY A 193 21.28 -2.83 10.14
C GLY A 193 21.98 -2.05 11.24
N GLY A 194 23.27 -2.33 11.50
CA GLY A 194 24.02 -1.76 12.63
C GLY A 194 23.43 -2.08 14.02
N ILE A 195 22.29 -2.76 14.07
CA ILE A 195 21.39 -2.93 15.21
C ILE A 195 20.74 -4.30 15.07
N THR A 196 20.82 -5.10 16.14
CA THR A 196 20.34 -6.49 16.19
C THR A 196 19.02 -6.64 16.94
N SER A 197 18.44 -5.55 17.43
CA SER A 197 17.18 -5.57 18.19
C SER A 197 15.98 -5.37 17.26
N PHE A 198 15.10 -6.37 17.24
CA PHE A 198 13.85 -6.34 16.53
C PHE A 198 12.70 -6.60 17.51
N ASP A 199 11.62 -5.85 17.35
CA ASP A 199 10.34 -6.16 17.96
C ASP A 199 9.53 -7.04 17.01
N ILE A 200 9.02 -8.15 17.52
CA ILE A 200 8.15 -9.06 16.79
C ILE A 200 6.72 -8.80 17.25
N LYS A 201 5.91 -8.19 16.38
CA LYS A 201 4.47 -8.03 16.58
C LYS A 201 3.73 -9.13 15.84
N SER A 202 2.66 -9.64 16.43
CA SER A 202 1.70 -10.47 15.71
C SER A 202 0.66 -9.55 15.09
N ILE A 203 0.49 -9.62 13.76
CA ILE A 203 -0.56 -8.85 13.07
C ILE A 203 -1.63 -9.79 12.52
N ASP A 204 -2.86 -9.32 12.54
CA ASP A 204 -3.99 -10.00 11.91
C ASP A 204 -3.97 -9.75 10.39
N VAL A 205 -4.20 -10.80 9.63
CA VAL A 205 -4.20 -10.80 8.16
C VAL A 205 -5.53 -11.35 7.65
N LEU A 206 -6.19 -10.55 6.84
CA LEU A 206 -7.38 -10.94 6.09
C LEU A 206 -6.97 -11.85 4.94
N THR A 207 -7.50 -13.06 4.95
CA THR A 207 -7.29 -14.07 3.91
C THR A 207 -8.06 -13.71 2.63
N PRO A 208 -7.76 -14.34 1.48
CA PRO A 208 -8.53 -14.13 0.27
C PRO A 208 -10.03 -14.36 0.45
N ARG A 209 -10.39 -15.32 1.30
CA ARG A 209 -11.78 -15.62 1.64
C ARG A 209 -12.45 -14.46 2.38
N ASP A 210 -11.75 -13.88 3.35
CA ASP A 210 -12.24 -12.72 4.10
C ASP A 210 -12.52 -11.54 3.16
N ILE A 211 -11.62 -11.30 2.21
CA ILE A 211 -11.74 -10.21 1.24
C ILE A 211 -12.85 -10.48 0.20
N GLU A 212 -12.91 -11.68 -0.40
CA GLU A 212 -13.86 -11.96 -1.49
C GLU A 212 -15.27 -12.32 -1.00
N GLU A 213 -15.42 -13.01 0.13
CA GLU A 213 -16.72 -13.48 0.62
C GLU A 213 -17.36 -12.51 1.63
N TYR A 214 -16.56 -11.95 2.54
CA TYR A 214 -17.09 -11.11 3.64
C TYR A 214 -17.04 -9.61 3.32
N LEU A 215 -15.93 -9.11 2.76
CA LEU A 215 -15.91 -7.76 2.19
C LEU A 215 -16.54 -7.68 0.81
N ASP A 216 -16.85 -8.81 0.17
CA ASP A 216 -17.39 -8.88 -1.19
C ASP A 216 -16.54 -8.06 -2.20
N PHE A 217 -15.23 -7.98 -1.94
CA PHE A 217 -14.26 -7.22 -2.73
C PHE A 217 -13.53 -8.16 -3.70
N LYS A 218 -14.16 -8.44 -4.85
CA LYS A 218 -13.74 -9.50 -5.79
C LYS A 218 -12.62 -9.06 -6.76
N PHE A 219 -11.50 -8.58 -6.23
CA PHE A 219 -10.37 -8.10 -7.04
C PHE A 219 -9.81 -9.16 -8.01
N ASN A 220 -9.81 -10.44 -7.61
CA ASN A 220 -9.42 -11.58 -8.44
C ASN A 220 -10.24 -11.67 -9.73
N ARG A 221 -11.55 -11.42 -9.66
CA ARG A 221 -12.45 -11.47 -10.82
C ARG A 221 -12.07 -10.41 -11.86
N TYR A 222 -11.83 -9.18 -11.40
CA TYR A 222 -11.34 -8.10 -12.25
C TYR A 222 -9.96 -8.43 -12.88
N ALA A 223 -8.99 -8.87 -12.07
CA ALA A 223 -7.67 -9.23 -12.57
C ALA A 223 -7.74 -10.37 -13.60
N LYS A 224 -8.63 -11.34 -13.40
CA LYS A 224 -8.91 -12.42 -14.35
C LYS A 224 -9.52 -11.90 -15.64
N ALA A 225 -10.50 -10.99 -15.58
CA ALA A 225 -11.10 -10.40 -16.78
C ALA A 225 -10.05 -9.68 -17.65
N VAL A 226 -9.10 -8.96 -17.03
CA VAL A 226 -7.97 -8.33 -17.76
C VAL A 226 -7.08 -9.37 -18.45
N LEU A 227 -6.73 -10.45 -17.75
CA LEU A 227 -5.89 -11.51 -18.35
C LEU A 227 -6.59 -12.28 -19.46
N GLU A 228 -7.88 -12.61 -19.30
CA GLU A 228 -8.64 -13.28 -20.34
C GLU A 228 -8.78 -12.38 -21.59
N LEU A 229 -8.93 -11.07 -21.41
CA LEU A 229 -8.90 -10.11 -22.52
C LEU A 229 -7.52 -10.07 -23.22
N ASP A 230 -6.40 -10.05 -22.47
CA ASP A 230 -5.04 -10.11 -23.05
C ASP A 230 -4.85 -11.43 -23.82
N ARG A 231 -5.33 -12.54 -23.26
CA ARG A 231 -5.24 -13.86 -23.88
C ARG A 231 -6.04 -13.93 -25.17
N ILE A 232 -7.33 -13.58 -25.16
CA ILE A 232 -8.16 -13.66 -26.37
C ILE A 232 -7.66 -12.68 -27.43
N TRP A 233 -7.18 -11.50 -27.04
CA TRP A 233 -6.55 -10.56 -27.96
C TRP A 233 -5.30 -11.15 -28.62
N ARG A 234 -4.44 -11.85 -27.88
CA ARG A 234 -3.28 -12.56 -28.46
C ARG A 234 -3.69 -13.70 -29.36
N GLU A 235 -4.72 -14.46 -29.01
CA GLU A 235 -5.24 -15.56 -29.85
C GLU A 235 -5.80 -15.02 -31.18
N LEU A 236 -6.56 -13.92 -31.14
CA LEU A 236 -7.12 -13.27 -32.32
C LEU A 236 -6.05 -12.56 -33.15
N SER A 237 -5.07 -11.92 -32.49
CA SER A 237 -3.96 -11.22 -33.16
C SER A 237 -2.90 -12.16 -33.72
N GLY A 238 -2.61 -13.25 -33.02
CA GLY A 238 -1.64 -14.28 -33.39
C GLY A 238 -2.20 -15.32 -34.37
N GLY A 239 -3.52 -15.36 -34.56
CA GLY A 239 -4.20 -16.29 -35.48
C GLY A 239 -4.51 -15.72 -36.87
N ALA A 240 -4.46 -14.41 -37.07
CA ALA A 240 -4.81 -13.80 -38.35
C ALA A 240 -3.77 -14.08 -39.46
N VAL A 241 -2.48 -14.27 -39.11
CA VAL A 241 -1.40 -14.35 -40.11
C VAL A 241 -1.02 -15.78 -40.48
N ASP A 242 -1.18 -16.75 -39.58
CA ASP A 242 -0.77 -18.14 -39.82
C ASP A 242 -1.90 -19.07 -40.28
N LYS A 243 -3.18 -18.72 -40.05
CA LYS A 243 -4.33 -19.53 -40.52
C LYS A 243 -5.01 -18.99 -41.77
N ALA A 244 -4.91 -17.68 -42.05
CA ALA A 244 -5.36 -17.12 -43.34
C ALA A 244 -4.49 -17.58 -44.53
N LYS A 245 -3.27 -18.05 -44.26
CA LYS A 245 -2.30 -18.44 -45.30
C LYS A 245 -2.48 -19.84 -45.88
N GLU A 246 -3.25 -20.75 -45.26
CA GLU A 246 -3.22 -22.16 -45.70
C GLU A 246 -4.54 -22.77 -46.20
N LYS A 247 -5.71 -22.35 -45.72
CA LYS A 247 -7.00 -23.03 -46.04
C LYS A 247 -8.12 -22.03 -45.74
N VAL A 248 -8.92 -21.48 -46.65
CA VAL A 248 -9.83 -22.14 -47.59
C VAL A 248 -10.46 -20.99 -48.38
N LEU A 249 -10.43 -21.11 -49.70
CA LEU A 249 -11.47 -20.70 -50.66
C LEU A 249 -12.55 -19.70 -50.15
N ASP A 250 -12.53 -18.51 -50.77
CA ASP A 250 -13.48 -17.38 -50.71
C ASP A 250 -13.28 -16.25 -49.68
N LYS A 251 -12.70 -15.15 -50.19
CA LYS A 251 -13.06 -13.73 -49.98
C LYS A 251 -13.63 -13.34 -48.62
N ILE A 252 -12.76 -13.19 -47.60
CA ILE A 252 -13.04 -12.17 -46.59
C ILE A 252 -12.88 -10.81 -47.28
N PRO A 253 -13.90 -9.93 -47.31
CA PRO A 253 -13.75 -8.63 -47.94
C PRO A 253 -12.70 -7.77 -47.23
N ASP A 254 -11.89 -7.03 -47.98
CA ASP A 254 -10.82 -6.15 -47.45
C ASP A 254 -11.31 -5.21 -46.34
N HIS A 255 -12.55 -4.72 -46.45
CA HIS A 255 -13.16 -3.84 -45.46
C HIS A 255 -13.45 -4.52 -44.11
N ILE A 256 -13.63 -5.85 -44.07
CA ILE A 256 -13.78 -6.62 -42.84
C ILE A 256 -12.42 -6.84 -42.18
N GLU A 257 -11.40 -7.17 -42.97
CA GLU A 257 -10.03 -7.38 -42.47
C GLU A 257 -9.44 -6.08 -41.87
N GLU A 258 -9.60 -4.95 -42.56
CA GLU A 258 -9.14 -3.65 -42.06
C GLU A 258 -9.84 -3.25 -40.75
N ARG A 259 -11.11 -3.62 -40.63
CA ARG A 259 -11.94 -3.35 -39.45
C ARG A 259 -11.56 -4.23 -38.26
N ASP A 260 -11.26 -5.50 -38.50
CA ASP A 260 -10.73 -6.42 -37.49
C ASP A 260 -9.37 -5.94 -37.00
N ARG A 261 -8.47 -5.56 -37.91
CA ARG A 261 -7.15 -5.00 -37.56
C ARG A 261 -7.28 -3.72 -36.73
N THR A 262 -8.17 -2.82 -37.11
CA THR A 262 -8.44 -1.58 -36.37
C THR A 262 -9.00 -1.88 -34.98
N THR A 263 -9.92 -2.83 -34.88
CA THR A 263 -10.50 -3.29 -33.61
C THR A 263 -9.41 -3.87 -32.70
N LEU A 264 -8.59 -4.80 -33.19
CA LEU A 264 -7.52 -5.41 -32.40
C LEU A 264 -6.48 -4.40 -31.91
N ARG A 265 -6.17 -3.38 -32.73
CA ARG A 265 -5.28 -2.27 -32.31
C ARG A 265 -5.90 -1.40 -31.22
N LYS A 266 -7.22 -1.17 -31.30
CA LYS A 266 -7.96 -0.48 -30.23
C LYS A 266 -7.96 -1.28 -28.93
N ILE A 267 -8.13 -2.61 -29.00
CA ILE A 267 -8.01 -3.50 -27.83
C ILE A 267 -6.61 -3.51 -27.25
N GLU A 268 -5.57 -3.52 -28.09
CA GLU A 268 -4.18 -3.36 -27.63
C GLU A 268 -3.99 -2.06 -26.84
N GLY A 269 -4.55 -0.95 -27.34
CA GLY A 269 -4.56 0.33 -26.62
C GLY A 269 -5.33 0.28 -25.29
N LEU A 270 -6.46 -0.44 -25.25
CA LEU A 270 -7.19 -0.68 -24.01
C LEU A 270 -6.34 -1.50 -23.03
N LEU A 271 -5.73 -2.61 -23.46
CA LEU A 271 -4.84 -3.42 -22.63
C LEU A 271 -3.71 -2.59 -22.02
N HIS A 272 -3.10 -1.69 -22.80
CA HIS A 272 -2.12 -0.76 -22.26
C HIS A 272 -2.70 0.11 -21.13
N VAL A 273 -3.92 0.62 -21.27
CA VAL A 273 -4.61 1.36 -20.19
C VAL A 273 -4.82 0.48 -18.96
N LEU A 274 -5.29 -0.77 -19.14
CA LEU A 274 -5.56 -1.70 -18.04
C LEU A 274 -4.30 -2.07 -17.25
N TRP A 275 -3.18 -2.26 -17.95
CA TRP A 275 -1.91 -2.62 -17.31
C TRP A 275 -1.25 -1.45 -16.59
N PHE A 276 -1.40 -0.22 -17.09
CA PHE A 276 -0.55 0.91 -16.68
C PHE A 276 -1.29 2.09 -16.04
N LYS A 277 -2.63 2.13 -16.06
CA LYS A 277 -3.40 3.10 -15.28
C LYS A 277 -4.02 2.45 -14.05
N PRO A 278 -4.26 3.22 -12.97
CA PRO A 278 -5.02 2.72 -11.82
C PRO A 278 -6.45 2.33 -12.21
N PRO A 279 -7.03 1.26 -11.60
CA PRO A 279 -8.38 0.77 -11.89
C PRO A 279 -9.46 1.86 -12.00
N LEU A 280 -9.51 2.82 -11.06
CA LEU A 280 -10.48 3.92 -11.10
C LEU A 280 -10.40 4.78 -12.37
N LYS A 281 -9.23 4.88 -12.99
CA LYS A 281 -9.00 5.68 -14.21
C LYS A 281 -9.22 4.89 -15.50
N GLN A 282 -9.57 3.60 -15.41
CA GLN A 282 -9.76 2.73 -16.58
C GLN A 282 -11.20 2.73 -17.10
N MET A 283 -12.18 3.02 -16.23
CA MET A 283 -13.61 2.82 -16.51
C MET A 283 -14.06 3.47 -17.81
N PHE A 284 -13.75 4.75 -18.00
CA PHE A 284 -14.12 5.49 -19.21
C PHE A 284 -13.62 4.82 -20.51
N ALA A 285 -12.40 4.27 -20.50
CA ALA A 285 -11.84 3.60 -21.68
C ALA A 285 -12.55 2.27 -21.96
N ILE A 286 -12.93 1.55 -20.90
CA ILE A 286 -13.65 0.27 -21.00
C ILE A 286 -15.07 0.51 -21.51
N GLU A 287 -15.81 1.44 -20.91
CA GLU A 287 -17.18 1.78 -21.30
C GLU A 287 -17.25 2.27 -22.74
N LYS A 288 -16.31 3.14 -23.13
CA LYS A 288 -16.21 3.61 -24.51
C LYS A 288 -16.00 2.44 -25.48
N MET A 289 -15.08 1.52 -25.17
CA MET A 289 -14.84 0.35 -26.02
C MET A 289 -16.05 -0.57 -26.09
N HIS A 290 -16.69 -0.83 -24.95
CA HIS A 290 -17.88 -1.67 -24.86
C HIS A 290 -19.02 -1.08 -25.68
N HIS A 291 -19.25 0.23 -25.58
CA HIS A 291 -20.27 0.93 -26.35
C HIS A 291 -19.96 0.90 -27.85
N GLU A 292 -18.73 1.23 -28.26
CA GLU A 292 -18.32 1.17 -29.67
C GLU A 292 -18.56 -0.20 -30.30
N LEU A 293 -18.28 -1.29 -29.58
CA LEU A 293 -18.45 -2.64 -30.11
C LEU A 293 -19.89 -3.15 -30.02
N SER A 294 -20.62 -2.84 -28.95
CA SER A 294 -21.98 -3.36 -28.72
C SER A 294 -23.04 -2.69 -29.59
N TYR A 295 -22.82 -1.43 -29.98
CA TYR A 295 -23.75 -0.67 -30.83
C TYR A 295 -23.36 -0.68 -32.31
N GLU A 296 -22.36 -1.46 -32.67
CA GLU A 296 -22.01 -1.66 -34.06
C GLU A 296 -23.14 -2.39 -34.82
N PRO A 297 -23.70 -1.82 -35.90
CA PRO A 297 -24.81 -2.44 -36.62
C PRO A 297 -24.46 -3.78 -37.28
N THR A 298 -23.21 -3.95 -37.73
CA THR A 298 -22.73 -5.17 -38.38
C THR A 298 -21.42 -5.64 -37.75
N PRO A 299 -21.47 -6.26 -36.56
CA PRO A 299 -20.27 -6.65 -35.84
C PRO A 299 -19.58 -7.83 -36.54
N THR A 300 -18.25 -7.75 -36.70
CA THR A 300 -17.43 -8.85 -37.21
C THR A 300 -17.34 -9.98 -36.19
N GLU A 301 -16.86 -11.17 -36.60
CA GLU A 301 -16.68 -12.29 -35.66
C GLU A 301 -15.65 -11.98 -34.56
N VAL A 302 -14.62 -11.20 -34.89
CA VAL A 302 -13.64 -10.68 -33.90
C VAL A 302 -14.35 -9.80 -32.88
N GLN A 303 -15.21 -8.87 -33.33
CA GLN A 303 -15.96 -7.99 -32.44
C GLN A 303 -16.94 -8.77 -31.56
N LYS A 304 -17.72 -9.70 -32.13
CA LYS A 304 -18.62 -10.58 -31.37
C LYS A 304 -17.87 -11.39 -30.29
N THR A 305 -16.68 -11.86 -30.62
CA THR A 305 -15.83 -12.60 -29.67
C THR A 305 -15.35 -11.71 -28.53
N LEU A 306 -15.00 -10.45 -28.80
CA LEU A 306 -14.46 -9.52 -27.80
C LEU A 306 -15.53 -8.92 -26.87
N ILE A 307 -16.76 -8.72 -27.34
CA ILE A 307 -17.83 -8.06 -26.58
C ILE A 307 -18.03 -8.67 -25.18
N PRO A 308 -18.17 -10.01 -25.01
CA PRO A 308 -18.36 -10.61 -23.69
C PRO A 308 -17.20 -10.35 -22.72
N TYR A 309 -15.95 -10.36 -23.19
CA TYR A 309 -14.77 -10.13 -22.34
C TYR A 309 -14.71 -8.68 -21.86
N ILE A 310 -15.07 -7.73 -22.72
CA ILE A 310 -15.11 -6.30 -22.37
C ILE A 310 -16.30 -6.03 -21.45
N GLY A 311 -17.44 -6.69 -21.65
CA GLY A 311 -18.60 -6.62 -20.76
C GLY A 311 -18.29 -7.14 -19.36
N GLU A 312 -17.63 -8.31 -19.25
CA GLU A 312 -17.17 -8.86 -17.98
C GLU A 312 -16.13 -7.96 -17.29
N LEU A 313 -15.22 -7.36 -18.07
CA LEU A 313 -14.25 -6.38 -17.56
C LEU A 313 -14.95 -5.13 -17.00
N ALA A 314 -15.94 -4.58 -17.71
CA ALA A 314 -16.72 -3.44 -17.25
C ALA A 314 -17.46 -3.78 -15.96
N TYR A 315 -18.18 -4.90 -15.95
CA TYR A 315 -18.93 -5.36 -14.79
C TYR A 315 -18.02 -5.57 -13.57
N SER A 316 -16.94 -6.35 -13.72
CA SER A 316 -16.04 -6.68 -12.62
C SER A 316 -15.29 -5.47 -12.06
N LEU A 317 -14.93 -4.50 -12.91
CA LEU A 317 -14.31 -3.26 -12.45
C LEU A 317 -15.32 -2.36 -11.72
N THR A 318 -16.55 -2.24 -12.23
CA THR A 318 -17.61 -1.46 -11.56
C THR A 318 -17.90 -2.02 -10.18
N ASP A 319 -18.06 -3.34 -10.08
CA ASP A 319 -18.32 -4.06 -8.83
C ASP A 319 -17.28 -3.71 -7.74
N ILE A 320 -15.99 -3.82 -8.04
CA ILE A 320 -14.94 -3.51 -7.06
C ILE A 320 -14.84 -2.02 -6.72
N ILE A 321 -15.12 -1.12 -7.67
CA ILE A 321 -15.10 0.33 -7.45
C ILE A 321 -16.25 0.75 -6.55
N GLU A 322 -17.47 0.31 -6.86
CA GLU A 322 -18.65 0.58 -6.05
C GLU A 322 -18.50 -0.02 -4.66
N LYS A 323 -17.93 -1.22 -4.57
CA LYS A 323 -17.69 -1.85 -3.28
C LYS A 323 -16.69 -1.08 -2.43
N ALA A 324 -15.57 -0.64 -2.99
CA ALA A 324 -14.61 0.19 -2.26
C ALA A 324 -15.26 1.49 -1.74
N LYS A 325 -16.06 2.17 -2.57
CA LYS A 325 -16.80 3.38 -2.17
C LYS A 325 -17.80 3.08 -1.05
N TYR A 326 -18.55 1.99 -1.17
CA TYR A 326 -19.52 1.56 -0.16
C TYR A 326 -18.83 1.24 1.18
N LEU A 327 -17.72 0.50 1.16
CA LEU A 327 -16.95 0.18 2.36
C LEU A 327 -16.41 1.46 3.02
N LYS A 328 -15.89 2.42 2.23
CA LYS A 328 -15.45 3.72 2.74
C LYS A 328 -16.61 4.48 3.39
N TRP A 329 -17.72 4.63 2.69
CA TRP A 329 -18.90 5.29 3.21
C TRP A 329 -19.38 4.64 4.52
N LYS A 330 -19.46 3.30 4.55
CA LYS A 330 -19.87 2.54 5.73
C LYS A 330 -18.92 2.72 6.91
N SER A 331 -17.60 2.77 6.66
CA SER A 331 -16.59 2.99 7.70
C SER A 331 -16.71 4.36 8.37
N VAL A 332 -17.20 5.37 7.65
CA VAL A 332 -17.37 6.75 8.15
C VAL A 332 -18.75 6.97 8.77
N VAL A 333 -19.82 6.59 8.05
CA VAL A 333 -21.21 6.90 8.43
C VAL A 333 -21.76 5.91 9.44
N GLU A 334 -21.47 4.62 9.27
CA GLU A 334 -21.97 3.52 10.10
C GLU A 334 -20.84 2.92 10.95
N ARG A 335 -19.97 3.77 11.52
CA ARG A 335 -18.71 3.38 12.17
C ARG A 335 -18.85 2.22 13.18
N LYS A 336 -19.91 2.23 14.00
CA LYS A 336 -20.18 1.18 15.01
C LYS A 336 -20.59 -0.17 14.39
N ASP A 337 -21.41 -0.14 13.35
CA ASP A 337 -21.88 -1.35 12.67
C ASP A 337 -20.78 -1.92 11.77
N PHE A 338 -19.97 -1.04 11.18
CA PHE A 338 -18.78 -1.43 10.44
C PHE A 338 -17.74 -2.11 11.35
N SER A 339 -17.43 -1.51 12.49
CA SER A 339 -16.40 -2.01 13.41
C SER A 339 -16.75 -3.34 14.08
N SER A 340 -18.05 -3.64 14.20
CA SER A 340 -18.61 -4.86 14.77
C SER A 340 -19.02 -5.91 13.72
N SER A 341 -18.78 -5.64 12.44
CA SER A 341 -19.12 -6.55 11.34
C SER A 341 -18.42 -7.90 11.45
N ASP A 342 -19.04 -8.94 10.87
CA ASP A 342 -18.60 -10.34 10.99
C ASP A 342 -17.14 -10.56 10.60
N ILE A 343 -16.62 -9.77 9.67
CA ILE A 343 -15.24 -9.87 9.21
C ILE A 343 -14.21 -9.51 10.30
N PHE A 344 -14.57 -8.63 11.23
CA PHE A 344 -13.68 -8.20 12.30
C PHE A 344 -13.91 -8.95 13.61
N LYS A 345 -14.97 -9.77 13.72
CA LYS A 345 -15.34 -10.44 14.99
C LYS A 345 -14.24 -11.36 15.52
N SER A 346 -13.45 -11.97 14.64
CA SER A 346 -12.35 -12.86 14.99
C SER A 346 -10.97 -12.21 14.90
N LEU A 347 -10.90 -10.91 14.61
CA LEU A 347 -9.65 -10.18 14.42
C LEU A 347 -9.46 -9.20 15.58
N ASP A 348 -8.25 -9.19 16.15
CA ASP A 348 -7.90 -8.31 17.25
C ASP A 348 -7.36 -6.99 16.70
N LEU A 349 -8.23 -6.28 15.98
CA LEU A 349 -7.90 -5.05 15.27
C LEU A 349 -8.44 -3.83 16.02
N THR A 350 -7.59 -2.83 16.17
CA THR A 350 -7.98 -1.50 16.61
C THR A 350 -8.96 -0.89 15.61
N GLN A 351 -9.74 0.09 16.05
CA GLN A 351 -10.63 0.83 15.15
C GLN A 351 -9.83 1.54 14.03
N LEU A 352 -8.65 2.04 14.38
CA LEU A 352 -7.73 2.70 13.45
C LEU A 352 -7.23 1.75 12.36
N ALA A 353 -6.83 0.52 12.71
CA ALA A 353 -6.41 -0.49 11.74
C ALA A 353 -7.54 -0.87 10.77
N LYS A 354 -8.79 -0.92 11.26
CA LYS A 354 -9.98 -1.17 10.42
C LYS A 354 -10.24 -0.03 9.44
N GLU A 355 -10.05 1.22 9.84
CA GLU A 355 -10.19 2.39 8.97
C GLU A 355 -9.05 2.46 7.93
N ALA A 356 -7.81 2.25 8.37
CA ALA A 356 -6.62 2.21 7.51
C ALA A 356 -6.74 1.16 6.40
N LEU A 357 -7.30 -0.01 6.73
CA LEU A 357 -7.58 -1.07 5.76
C LEU A 357 -8.47 -0.59 4.60
N ILE A 358 -9.54 0.16 4.91
CA ILE A 358 -10.50 0.60 3.89
C ILE A 358 -9.90 1.70 3.02
N VAL A 359 -9.16 2.64 3.62
CA VAL A 359 -8.38 3.64 2.88
C VAL A 359 -7.40 2.95 1.94
N ALA A 360 -6.68 1.94 2.42
CA ALA A 360 -5.74 1.17 1.62
C ALA A 360 -6.39 0.47 0.41
N LEU A 361 -7.59 -0.10 0.57
CA LEU A 361 -8.31 -0.74 -0.53
C LEU A 361 -8.70 0.28 -1.63
N GLU A 362 -9.19 1.45 -1.24
CA GLU A 362 -9.52 2.51 -2.21
C GLU A 362 -8.26 3.04 -2.91
N ASP A 363 -7.19 3.28 -2.16
CA ASP A 363 -5.92 3.76 -2.71
C ASP A 363 -5.32 2.77 -3.71
N ILE A 364 -5.42 1.46 -3.45
CA ILE A 364 -4.99 0.43 -4.41
C ILE A 364 -5.70 0.63 -5.75
N LEU A 365 -6.99 0.99 -5.76
CA LEU A 365 -7.74 1.25 -6.98
C LEU A 365 -7.43 2.62 -7.61
N ARG A 366 -7.04 3.60 -6.80
CA ARG A 366 -6.84 5.00 -7.21
C ARG A 366 -5.44 5.30 -7.74
N GLU A 367 -4.44 4.68 -7.14
CA GLU A 367 -3.04 5.07 -7.32
C GLU A 367 -2.20 4.00 -8.02
N HIS A 368 -2.55 2.73 -7.83
CA HIS A 368 -1.72 1.61 -8.27
C HIS A 368 -2.25 0.96 -9.54
N SER A 369 -1.39 0.77 -10.54
CA SER A 369 -1.73 0.03 -11.76
C SER A 369 -1.68 -1.48 -11.52
N LEU A 370 -2.35 -2.27 -12.36
CA LEU A 370 -2.34 -3.73 -12.24
C LEU A 370 -0.91 -4.30 -12.33
N ALA A 371 -0.08 -3.76 -13.23
CA ALA A 371 1.33 -4.13 -13.34
C ALA A 371 2.13 -3.82 -12.07
N TYR A 372 1.78 -2.74 -11.35
CA TYR A 372 2.40 -2.42 -10.07
C TYR A 372 1.92 -3.37 -8.97
N ILE A 373 0.61 -3.61 -8.87
CA ILE A 373 -0.02 -4.39 -7.79
C ILE A 373 0.53 -5.82 -7.74
N GLY A 374 0.48 -6.55 -8.86
CA GLY A 374 0.71 -8.00 -8.86
C GLY A 374 1.52 -8.55 -10.02
N TYR A 375 1.90 -7.73 -11.01
CA TYR A 375 2.56 -8.21 -12.24
C TYR A 375 3.84 -7.47 -12.57
N PRO A 376 4.90 -7.62 -11.75
CA PRO A 376 6.17 -6.94 -11.96
C PRO A 376 6.78 -7.19 -13.35
N GLU A 377 6.48 -8.29 -14.00
CA GLU A 377 6.95 -8.65 -15.35
C GLU A 377 6.42 -7.71 -16.43
N LYS A 378 5.19 -7.21 -16.22
CA LYS A 378 4.50 -6.27 -17.11
C LYS A 378 4.97 -4.82 -16.89
N ALA A 379 5.85 -4.54 -15.92
CA ALA A 379 6.35 -3.19 -15.66
C ALA A 379 7.02 -2.56 -16.90
N THR A 380 6.91 -1.23 -17.00
CA THR A 380 7.52 -0.44 -18.09
C THR A 380 9.04 -0.55 -18.07
N MET A 381 9.70 -0.29 -19.20
CA MET A 381 11.17 -0.29 -19.27
C MET A 381 11.83 0.68 -18.29
N LYS A 382 11.24 1.87 -18.08
CA LYS A 382 11.69 2.83 -17.06
C LYS A 382 11.70 2.20 -15.67
N ASN A 383 10.64 1.49 -15.29
CA ASN A 383 10.54 0.84 -13.99
C ASN A 383 11.44 -0.39 -13.88
N LYS A 384 11.66 -1.12 -14.98
CA LYS A 384 12.64 -2.22 -15.05
C LYS A 384 14.07 -1.72 -14.87
N ILE A 385 14.42 -0.59 -15.49
CA ILE A 385 15.73 0.07 -15.32
C ILE A 385 15.86 0.59 -13.88
N LEU A 386 14.82 1.22 -13.33
CA LEU A 386 14.83 1.68 -11.95
C LEU A 386 15.04 0.52 -10.97
N ARG A 387 14.38 -0.64 -11.18
CA ARG A 387 14.63 -1.89 -10.43
C ARG A 387 16.09 -2.32 -10.53
N PHE A 388 16.63 -2.34 -11.75
CA PHE A 388 18.01 -2.75 -12.00
C PHE A 388 19.04 -1.80 -11.35
N LEU A 389 18.76 -0.50 -11.28
CA LEU A 389 19.66 0.48 -10.68
C LEU A 389 19.53 0.51 -9.15
N LEU A 390 18.31 0.50 -8.62
CA LEU A 390 18.05 0.59 -7.19
C LEU A 390 18.41 -0.69 -6.44
N SER A 391 18.04 -1.86 -6.95
CA SER A 391 18.24 -3.14 -6.26
C SER A 391 19.71 -3.41 -5.84
N PRO A 392 20.75 -3.14 -6.67
CA PRO A 392 22.15 -3.28 -6.27
C PRO A 392 22.72 -2.06 -5.54
N LEU A 393 22.11 -0.86 -5.62
CA LEU A 393 22.60 0.36 -4.95
C LEU A 393 22.03 0.54 -3.53
N ILE A 394 20.83 0.02 -3.27
CA ILE A 394 20.16 0.10 -1.98
C ILE A 394 20.98 -0.59 -0.90
N LEU A 395 21.47 -1.81 -1.16
CA LEU A 395 22.23 -2.57 -0.17
C LEU A 395 23.55 -1.87 0.24
N PRO A 396 24.42 -1.38 -0.69
CA PRO A 396 25.61 -0.60 -0.34
C PRO A 396 25.31 0.73 0.34
N PHE A 397 24.30 1.48 -0.13
CA PHE A 397 23.95 2.76 0.48
C PHE A 397 23.47 2.57 1.93
N ARG A 398 22.64 1.54 2.17
CA ARG A 398 22.16 1.20 3.51
C ARG A 398 23.27 0.67 4.41
N LEU A 399 24.17 -0.18 3.88
CA LEU A 399 25.40 -0.58 4.59
C LEU A 399 26.20 0.64 5.05
N PHE A 400 26.34 1.65 4.18
CA PHE A 400 27.07 2.87 4.51
C PHE A 400 26.36 3.74 5.55
N THR A 401 25.04 3.96 5.43
CA THR A 401 24.28 4.76 6.39
C THR A 401 24.25 4.13 7.77
N SER A 402 24.07 2.82 7.84
CA SER A 402 24.01 2.10 9.11
C SER A 402 25.37 1.91 9.75
N PHE A 403 26.43 1.71 8.95
CA PHE A 403 27.79 1.77 9.46
C PHE A 403 28.09 3.14 10.08
N ARG A 404 27.67 4.23 9.42
CA ARG A 404 27.80 5.59 9.95
C ARG A 404 27.01 5.79 11.24
N ALA A 405 25.78 5.28 11.33
CA ALA A 405 24.95 5.35 12.54
C ALA A 405 25.55 4.55 13.70
N PHE A 406 26.05 3.33 13.43
CA PHE A 406 26.76 2.50 14.40
C PHE A 406 28.03 3.19 14.91
N LEU A 407 28.84 3.77 14.01
CA LEU A 407 30.04 4.52 14.38
C LEU A 407 29.68 5.72 15.27
N PHE A 408 28.63 6.46 14.92
CA PHE A 408 28.16 7.61 15.70
C PHE A 408 27.66 7.20 17.09
N ASN A 409 26.88 6.12 17.19
CA ASN A 409 26.39 5.58 18.46
C ASN A 409 27.51 5.01 19.34
N MET A 410 28.55 4.42 18.74
CA MET A 410 29.73 3.96 19.46
C MET A 410 30.54 5.16 20.00
N ILE A 411 30.73 6.19 19.18
CA ILE A 411 31.42 7.43 19.57
C ILE A 411 30.64 8.17 20.66
N SER A 412 29.31 8.26 20.58
CA SER A 412 28.48 8.92 21.60
C SER A 412 28.38 8.13 22.91
N ARG A 413 28.59 6.80 22.89
CA ARG A 413 28.75 5.99 24.11
C ARG A 413 30.13 6.12 24.74
N LEU A 414 31.17 6.35 23.93
CA LEU A 414 32.55 6.54 24.39
C LEU A 414 32.85 7.97 24.87
N LEU A 415 32.09 8.95 24.39
CA LEU A 415 32.11 10.32 24.87
C LEU A 415 30.87 10.55 25.76
N PRO A 416 30.97 10.43 27.11
CA PRO A 416 29.90 10.89 27.96
C PRO A 416 29.72 12.38 27.67
N LEU A 417 28.57 12.74 27.09
CA LEU A 417 28.17 14.13 26.92
C LEU A 417 28.19 14.75 28.31
N ARG A 418 29.22 15.56 28.57
CA ARG A 418 29.27 16.49 29.68
C ARG A 418 27.99 17.31 29.58
N GLU A 419 27.03 17.04 30.46
CA GLU A 419 25.83 17.84 30.62
C GLU A 419 26.28 19.30 30.66
N LYS A 420 25.94 20.07 29.63
CA LYS A 420 25.90 21.51 29.76
C LYS A 420 24.77 21.77 30.74
N GLY A 421 25.15 21.96 32.00
CA GLY A 421 24.26 22.42 33.05
C GLY A 421 23.46 23.62 32.54
N LEU A 422 22.15 23.44 32.49
CA LEU A 422 21.23 24.55 32.66
C LEU A 422 21.37 24.99 34.12
N PRO A 423 21.68 26.27 34.43
CA PRO A 423 21.63 26.72 35.80
C PRO A 423 20.17 26.79 36.22
N ASN A 424 19.81 25.97 37.20
CA ASN A 424 18.60 26.15 37.97
C ASN A 424 18.93 26.98 39.22
N ASP A 425 18.03 27.93 39.47
CA ASP A 425 17.72 28.57 40.74
C ASP A 425 18.50 29.80 41.23
N SER A 426 17.67 30.73 41.72
CA SER A 426 17.90 31.78 42.72
C SER A 426 18.53 33.11 42.25
N ASN A 427 17.64 34.06 41.94
CA ASN A 427 17.75 35.41 42.50
C ASN A 427 16.34 35.90 42.86
N ILE A 428 15.86 35.36 43.98
CA ILE A 428 15.06 36.14 44.93
C ILE A 428 16.07 37.04 45.64
N MET A 429 16.00 38.34 45.39
CA MET A 429 16.40 39.34 46.37
C MET A 429 15.25 40.32 46.51
N GLU A 430 14.44 40.07 47.54
CA GLU A 430 13.88 41.11 48.39
C GLU A 430 15.02 42.05 48.81
N ASN A 431 14.85 43.34 48.55
CA ASN A 431 15.37 44.37 49.43
C ASN A 431 14.16 45.15 49.92
N ASN A 432 13.81 44.90 51.18
CA ASN A 432 12.88 45.70 51.97
C ASN A 432 13.61 46.94 52.53
N GLU A 433 12.82 48.00 52.71
CA GLU A 433 12.97 49.11 53.66
C GLU A 433 14.11 50.11 53.37
N SER A 434 13.96 51.43 53.50
CA SER A 434 12.91 52.30 54.04
C SER A 434 13.29 53.74 53.68
N ASN A 435 12.31 54.60 53.42
CA ASN A 435 12.26 55.96 53.97
C ASN A 435 10.90 56.60 53.57
N GLU A 436 10.04 56.74 54.58
CA GLU A 436 9.35 57.98 54.98
C GLU A 436 10.02 59.25 54.41
N GLU A 437 9.40 60.41 54.19
CA GLU A 437 8.06 60.97 54.33
C GLU A 437 8.18 62.35 53.63
N ASP A 438 7.04 63.01 53.43
CA ASP A 438 6.89 64.46 53.45
C ASP A 438 7.25 65.37 52.25
N GLU A 439 6.17 66.03 51.81
CA GLU A 439 5.97 67.48 51.65
C GLU A 439 5.64 68.04 50.25
N ASN A 440 4.37 68.48 50.19
CA ASN A 440 3.71 69.51 49.34
C ASN A 440 3.12 69.13 47.98
#